data_AF-A0A2J8BU35-F1
#
_entry.id   AF-A0A2J8BU35-F1
#
_cell.length_a   1.000
_cell.length_b   1.000
_cell.length_c   1.000
_cell.angle_alpha   90.00
_cell.angle_beta   90.00
_cell.angle_gamma   90.00
#
_symmetry.space_group_name_H-M   'P 1'
#
loop_
_entity.id
_entity.type
_entity.pdbx_description
1 polymer ?
#
loop_
_entity_poly.entity_id
_entity_poly.type
_entity_poly.pdbx_seq_one_letter_code
_entity_poly.pdbx_strand_id
1 'polypeptide(L)'
;MPVFAGNLEVDTPAVIQLENPNPMPIRMQFVPDPKVMKDSPIDGIPQKLQLQALTMEIQTATEIKCDGVETSWAAISPKTLRVSVWSCLAFGPGTRPLYIPCAGDGPPIDVGRKVNLRIGRTGLMGKAYPQGDVHASFSTRHIKYSHRISYELRAVVAGEVLKFKWDSQATVLPPANDVPPGDPDWLQTPEGTPYETDVDETPPPAFQDAWLCPRLHTTMPSVSG
;
A
#
# COMPACT_ATOMS: atom_id res chain seq x y z
N MET A 1 -31.28 -8.04 19.92
CA MET A 1 -30.00 -8.63 19.46
C MET A 1 -28.99 -7.50 19.44
N PRO A 2 -27.77 -7.66 20.00
CA PRO A 2 -26.73 -6.65 19.84
C PRO A 2 -26.38 -6.54 18.35
N VAL A 3 -26.30 -5.30 17.85
CA VAL A 3 -25.87 -4.99 16.49
C VAL A 3 -24.57 -4.20 16.58
N PHE A 4 -23.53 -4.67 15.90
CA PHE A 4 -22.26 -3.97 15.77
C PHE A 4 -22.07 -3.54 14.32
N ALA A 5 -22.08 -2.23 14.08
CA ALA A 5 -22.00 -1.69 12.74
C ALA A 5 -21.09 -0.48 12.64
N GLY A 6 -20.45 -0.32 11.48
CA GLY A 6 -19.48 0.75 11.25
C GLY A 6 -18.59 0.47 10.06
N ASN A 7 -17.61 1.35 9.87
CA ASN A 7 -16.67 1.28 8.77
C ASN A 7 -15.26 1.06 9.30
N LEU A 8 -14.46 0.30 8.56
CA LEU A 8 -13.03 0.28 8.76
C LEU A 8 -12.40 1.41 7.95
N GLU A 9 -11.75 2.35 8.62
CA GLU A 9 -10.90 3.34 7.98
C GLU A 9 -9.48 2.81 7.88
N VAL A 10 -8.95 2.83 6.66
CA VAL A 10 -7.58 2.40 6.36
C VAL A 10 -6.82 3.52 5.66
N ASP A 11 -5.57 3.69 6.07
CA ASP A 11 -4.60 4.57 5.42
C ASP A 11 -3.40 3.72 5.01
N THR A 12 -3.24 3.59 3.69
CA THR A 12 -2.18 2.81 3.03
C THR A 12 -1.38 3.69 2.11
N PRO A 13 -0.08 3.40 1.91
CA PRO A 13 0.80 4.29 1.17
C PRO A 13 0.52 4.22 -0.33
N ALA A 14 0.52 5.39 -0.97
CA ALA A 14 0.40 5.54 -2.42
C ALA A 14 1.76 5.49 -3.14
N VAL A 15 2.87 5.61 -2.40
CA VAL A 15 4.22 5.57 -2.94
C VAL A 15 5.03 4.59 -2.10
N ILE A 16 5.81 3.69 -2.70
CA ILE A 16 6.65 2.72 -2.01
C ILE A 16 8.07 2.87 -2.51
N GLN A 17 8.97 3.38 -1.67
CA GLN A 17 10.40 3.32 -1.96
C GLN A 17 10.95 1.94 -1.62
N LEU A 18 11.55 1.27 -2.60
CA LEU A 18 12.27 0.02 -2.34
C LEU A 18 13.46 0.28 -1.41
N GLU A 19 13.76 -0.69 -0.55
CA GLU A 19 14.89 -0.67 0.39
C GLU A 19 14.85 0.51 1.38
N ASN A 20 13.68 1.13 1.58
CA ASN A 20 13.51 2.19 2.56
C ASN A 20 13.83 1.65 3.96
N PRO A 21 14.74 2.31 4.72
CA PRO A 21 15.03 1.91 6.10
C PRO A 21 13.82 2.11 7.02
N ASN A 22 12.91 3.03 6.69
CA ASN A 22 11.72 3.30 7.47
C ASN A 22 10.61 2.30 7.11
N PRO A 23 9.93 1.71 8.12
CA PRO A 23 8.81 0.83 7.89
C PRO A 23 7.69 1.53 7.11
N MET A 24 7.16 0.84 6.12
CA MET A 24 5.98 1.24 5.38
C MET A 24 4.77 1.28 6.31
N PRO A 25 4.06 2.42 6.42
CA PRO A 25 2.93 2.55 7.32
C PRO A 25 1.69 1.83 6.76
N ILE A 26 0.94 1.13 7.62
CA ILE A 26 -0.42 0.68 7.31
C ILE A 26 -1.27 0.97 8.55
N ARG A 27 -2.08 2.01 8.48
CA ARG A 27 -2.85 2.51 9.62
C ARG A 27 -4.30 2.11 9.50
N MET A 28 -4.88 1.69 10.62
CA MET A 28 -6.26 1.21 10.66
C MET A 28 -6.97 1.65 11.93
N GLN A 29 -8.25 2.00 11.79
CA GLN A 29 -9.16 2.32 12.87
C GLN A 29 -10.57 1.89 12.47
N PHE A 30 -11.34 1.38 13.43
CA PHE A 30 -12.75 1.10 13.21
C PHE A 30 -13.59 2.28 13.67
N VAL A 31 -14.49 2.76 12.82
CA VAL A 31 -15.40 3.88 13.12
C VAL A 31 -16.82 3.31 13.24
N PRO A 32 -17.37 3.22 14.46
CA PRO A 32 -18.76 2.79 14.66
C PRO A 32 -19.76 3.69 13.94
N ASP A 33 -20.85 3.12 13.43
CA ASP A 33 -21.98 3.90 12.87
C ASP A 33 -23.02 4.15 13.96
N PRO A 34 -23.07 5.38 14.53
CA PRO A 34 -23.99 5.69 15.62
C PRO A 34 -25.45 5.64 15.18
N LYS A 35 -25.78 5.77 13.88
CA LYS A 35 -27.17 5.72 13.40
C LYS A 35 -27.72 4.30 13.47
N VAL A 36 -26.89 3.31 13.15
CA VAL A 36 -27.26 1.89 13.19
C VAL A 36 -27.16 1.35 14.61
N MET A 37 -26.21 1.84 15.40
CA MET A 37 -25.97 1.35 16.76
C MET A 37 -26.86 2.01 17.83
N LYS A 38 -27.58 3.09 17.56
CA LYS A 38 -28.31 3.91 18.55
C LYS A 38 -29.22 3.12 19.52
N ASP A 39 -29.87 2.06 19.04
CA ASP A 39 -30.79 1.22 19.84
C ASP A 39 -30.16 -0.12 20.24
N SER A 40 -28.85 -0.28 19.98
CA SER A 40 -28.08 -1.48 20.30
C SER A 40 -27.60 -1.41 21.74
N PRO A 41 -27.69 -2.50 22.53
CA PRO A 41 -27.19 -2.54 23.90
C PRO A 41 -25.67 -2.36 24.02
N ILE A 42 -24.95 -2.33 22.90
CA ILE A 42 -23.50 -2.11 22.84
C ILE A 42 -23.12 -0.72 22.31
N ASP A 43 -24.08 0.19 22.13
CA ASP A 43 -23.79 1.59 21.81
C ASP A 43 -22.93 2.24 22.89
N GLY A 44 -21.94 3.03 22.47
CA GLY A 44 -20.96 3.65 23.38
C GLY A 44 -20.02 2.69 24.11
N ILE A 45 -20.09 1.37 23.88
CA ILE A 45 -19.17 0.38 24.45
C ILE A 45 -18.06 0.06 23.44
N PRO A 46 -16.79 0.45 23.69
CA PRO A 46 -15.69 0.14 22.79
C PRO A 46 -15.53 -1.37 22.59
N GLN A 47 -15.72 -1.84 21.36
CA GLN A 47 -15.49 -3.23 21.00
C GLN A 47 -14.03 -3.46 20.64
N LYS A 48 -13.50 -4.63 21.01
CA LYS A 48 -12.11 -5.00 20.71
C LYS A 48 -12.08 -5.82 19.42
N LEU A 49 -11.65 -5.20 18.32
CA LEU A 49 -11.41 -5.90 17.06
C LEU A 49 -10.01 -6.51 17.07
N GLN A 50 -9.91 -7.82 17.23
CA GLN A 50 -8.63 -8.52 17.19
C GLN A 50 -8.20 -8.77 15.75
N LEU A 51 -7.02 -8.28 15.37
CA LEU A 51 -6.39 -8.56 14.08
C LEU A 51 -5.91 -10.02 14.03
N GLN A 52 -6.52 -10.84 13.19
CA GLN A 52 -6.12 -12.23 12.96
C GLN A 52 -5.05 -12.32 11.86
N ALA A 53 -5.32 -11.68 10.72
CA ALA A 53 -4.42 -11.71 9.58
C ALA A 53 -4.53 -10.43 8.75
N LEU A 54 -3.39 -9.97 8.24
CA LEU A 54 -3.31 -8.95 7.19
C LEU A 54 -2.39 -9.48 6.10
N THR A 55 -2.95 -9.63 4.90
CA THR A 55 -2.22 -10.02 3.70
C THR A 55 -2.19 -8.84 2.75
N MET A 56 -1.05 -8.63 2.10
CA MET A 56 -0.82 -7.66 1.06
C MET A 56 -0.39 -8.39 -0.21
N GLU A 57 -0.89 -7.97 -1.36
CA GLU A 57 -0.56 -8.53 -2.66
C GLU A 57 -0.16 -7.39 -3.59
N ILE A 58 1.07 -7.42 -4.09
CA ILE A 58 1.58 -6.45 -5.05
C ILE A 58 1.46 -7.08 -6.43
N GLN A 59 0.52 -6.56 -7.22
CA GLN A 59 0.28 -6.95 -8.59
C GLN A 59 1.04 -5.99 -9.50
N THR A 60 1.84 -6.52 -10.41
CA THR A 60 2.67 -5.72 -11.31
C THR A 60 2.26 -5.97 -12.74
N ALA A 61 1.88 -4.92 -13.44
CA ALA A 61 1.42 -4.96 -14.82
C ALA A 61 2.46 -4.32 -15.74
N THR A 62 2.76 -5.01 -16.84
CA THR A 62 3.51 -4.45 -17.98
C THR A 62 2.54 -4.26 -19.13
N GLU A 63 2.37 -3.03 -19.55
CA GLU A 63 1.53 -2.63 -20.67
C GLU A 63 2.46 -2.17 -21.80
N ILE A 64 2.24 -2.69 -23.01
CA ILE A 64 2.99 -2.29 -24.20
C ILE A 64 2.04 -1.59 -25.17
N LYS A 65 2.42 -0.41 -25.64
CA LYS A 65 1.71 0.29 -26.72
C LYS A 65 2.18 -0.27 -28.06
N CYS A 66 1.26 -0.80 -28.85
CA CYS A 66 1.55 -1.28 -30.19
C CYS A 66 1.29 -0.18 -31.22
N ASP A 67 2.29 0.16 -32.04
CA ASP A 67 2.11 1.11 -33.13
C ASP A 67 1.17 0.54 -34.20
N GLY A 68 0.20 1.34 -34.66
CA GLY A 68 -0.79 0.97 -35.69
C GLY A 68 -2.21 0.69 -35.17
N VAL A 69 -2.41 0.65 -33.85
CA VAL A 69 -3.75 0.68 -33.24
C VAL A 69 -3.79 1.89 -32.31
N GLU A 70 -4.54 2.91 -32.70
CA GLU A 70 -4.45 4.29 -32.20
C GLU A 70 -4.62 4.43 -30.67
N THR A 71 -5.11 3.39 -29.98
CA THR A 71 -5.42 3.46 -28.53
C THR A 71 -5.26 2.16 -27.73
N SER A 72 -4.63 1.08 -28.23
CA SER A 72 -4.54 -0.16 -27.45
C SER A 72 -3.19 -0.35 -26.74
N TRP A 73 -3.26 -0.40 -25.41
CA TRP A 73 -2.21 -0.98 -24.58
C TRP A 73 -2.46 -2.49 -24.48
N ALA A 74 -1.50 -3.30 -24.92
CA ALA A 74 -1.51 -4.73 -24.72
C ALA A 74 -0.95 -5.05 -23.32
N ALA A 75 -1.79 -5.58 -22.43
CA ALA A 75 -1.37 -6.01 -21.11
C ALA A 75 -0.71 -7.40 -21.18
N ILE A 76 0.51 -7.50 -20.65
CA ILE A 76 1.12 -8.79 -20.32
C ILE A 76 0.52 -9.25 -18.99
N SER A 77 0.31 -10.57 -18.84
CA SER A 77 -0.21 -11.15 -17.61
C SER A 77 0.56 -10.63 -16.38
N PRO A 78 -0.14 -10.07 -15.38
CA PRO A 78 0.53 -9.42 -14.27
C PRO A 78 1.29 -10.43 -13.40
N LYS A 79 2.47 -10.03 -12.91
CA LYS A 79 3.21 -10.79 -11.89
C LYS A 79 2.69 -10.39 -10.52
N THR A 80 2.37 -11.38 -9.71
CA THR A 80 1.83 -11.18 -8.37
C THR A 80 2.84 -11.59 -7.31
N LEU A 81 3.14 -10.67 -6.39
CA LEU A 81 3.88 -10.95 -5.16
C LEU A 81 2.92 -10.89 -3.97
N ARG A 82 2.69 -12.02 -3.31
CA ARG A 82 1.83 -12.09 -2.12
C ARG A 82 2.65 -12.14 -0.84
N VAL A 83 2.26 -11.32 0.12
CA VAL A 83 2.98 -11.04 1.35
C VAL A 83 2.05 -11.14 2.57
N SER A 84 2.45 -11.92 3.58
CA SER A 84 1.79 -11.89 4.89
C SER A 84 2.42 -10.79 5.75
N VAL A 85 1.65 -9.73 6.00
CA VAL A 85 2.05 -8.59 6.85
C VAL A 85 1.87 -8.95 8.32
N TRP A 86 0.73 -9.54 8.67
CA TRP A 86 0.44 -10.02 10.01
C TRP A 86 -0.27 -11.39 9.95
N SER A 87 0.05 -12.27 10.89
CA SER A 87 -0.67 -13.52 11.10
C SER A 87 -0.51 -13.95 12.55
N CYS A 88 -1.62 -14.05 13.29
CA CYS A 88 -1.62 -14.56 14.67
C CYS A 88 -1.04 -15.97 14.79
N LEU A 89 -1.05 -16.77 13.72
CA LEU A 89 -0.50 -18.13 13.67
C LEU A 89 1.01 -18.14 13.42
N ALA A 90 1.54 -17.11 12.76
CA ALA A 90 2.96 -17.04 12.41
C ALA A 90 3.83 -16.57 13.58
N PHE A 91 3.24 -15.87 14.54
CA PHE A 91 3.93 -15.43 15.74
C PHE A 91 3.64 -16.46 16.84
N GLY A 92 4.66 -17.18 17.29
CA GLY A 92 4.54 -18.34 18.18
C GLY A 92 3.87 -18.08 19.54
N PRO A 93 3.84 -19.10 20.41
CA PRO A 93 3.24 -19.01 21.74
C PRO A 93 3.80 -17.81 22.52
N GLY A 94 2.93 -16.92 23.01
CA GLY A 94 3.32 -15.72 23.76
C GLY A 94 3.25 -14.41 22.98
N THR A 95 2.93 -14.45 21.68
CA THR A 95 2.70 -13.23 20.91
C THR A 95 1.41 -12.56 21.38
N ARG A 96 1.53 -11.29 21.78
CA ARG A 96 0.37 -10.50 22.20
C ARG A 96 -0.57 -10.28 21.00
N PRO A 97 -1.89 -10.51 21.17
CA PRO A 97 -2.85 -10.15 20.14
C PRO A 97 -2.73 -8.67 19.78
N LEU A 98 -2.88 -8.36 18.49
CA LEU A 98 -2.96 -6.99 18.01
C LEU A 98 -4.43 -6.60 17.86
N TYR A 99 -4.81 -5.43 18.37
CA TYR A 99 -6.19 -4.94 18.31
C TYR A 99 -6.27 -3.69 17.44
N ILE A 100 -7.32 -3.62 16.62
CA ILE A 100 -7.70 -2.42 15.86
C ILE A 100 -8.54 -1.55 16.81
N PRO A 101 -8.12 -0.31 17.09
CA PRO A 101 -8.85 0.57 17.99
C PRO A 101 -10.17 1.02 17.36
N CYS A 102 -11.20 1.18 18.18
CA CYS A 102 -12.41 1.89 17.79
C CYS A 102 -12.17 3.41 17.85
N ALA A 103 -12.85 4.18 17.02
CA ALA A 103 -12.84 5.64 17.07
C ALA A 103 -13.29 6.12 18.46
N GLY A 104 -12.47 6.95 19.09
CA GLY A 104 -12.66 7.40 20.48
C GLY A 104 -11.87 6.60 21.54
N ASP A 105 -11.41 5.39 21.23
CA ASP A 105 -10.58 4.57 22.15
C ASP A 105 -9.07 4.90 22.06
N GLY A 106 -8.64 5.50 20.95
CA GLY A 106 -7.26 5.90 20.74
C GLY A 106 -6.93 6.27 19.29
N PRO A 107 -5.66 6.58 18.99
CA PRO A 107 -5.22 6.84 17.63
C PRO A 107 -5.22 5.54 16.79
N PRO A 108 -5.31 5.64 15.45
CA PRO A 108 -5.19 4.49 14.54
C PRO A 108 -3.93 3.66 14.81
N ILE A 109 -4.06 2.33 14.69
CA ILE A 109 -2.91 1.44 14.86
C ILE A 109 -2.11 1.34 13.57
N ASP A 110 -0.79 1.51 13.66
CA ASP A 110 0.13 1.33 12.53
C ASP A 110 0.72 -0.09 12.52
N VAL A 111 0.07 -0.99 11.79
CA VAL A 111 0.47 -2.41 11.68
C VAL A 111 1.81 -2.53 10.97
N GLY A 112 2.03 -1.74 9.92
CA GLY A 112 3.26 -1.75 9.15
C GLY A 112 4.48 -1.42 10.01
N ARG A 113 4.37 -0.39 10.85
CA ARG A 113 5.42 -0.07 11.83
C ARG A 113 5.58 -1.14 12.91
N LYS A 114 4.50 -1.75 13.39
CA LYS A 114 4.54 -2.81 14.42
C LYS A 114 5.31 -4.06 13.96
N VAL A 115 5.21 -4.40 12.67
CA VAL A 115 5.91 -5.56 12.11
C VAL A 115 7.22 -5.20 11.38
N ASN A 116 7.64 -3.94 11.44
CA ASN A 116 8.80 -3.43 10.69
C ASN A 116 8.70 -3.76 9.19
N LEU A 117 7.52 -3.51 8.60
CA LEU A 117 7.18 -3.82 7.22
C LEU A 117 8.07 -3.02 6.26
N ARG A 118 8.96 -3.68 5.54
CA ARG A 118 9.85 -3.05 4.56
C ARG A 118 9.91 -3.90 3.30
N ILE A 119 9.88 -3.24 2.13
CA ILE A 119 9.88 -3.89 0.83
C ILE A 119 11.20 -3.56 0.15
N GLY A 120 11.92 -4.58 -0.30
CA GLY A 120 13.11 -4.47 -1.14
C GLY A 120 12.85 -5.06 -2.52
N ARG A 121 13.89 -5.06 -3.36
CA ARG A 121 13.82 -5.58 -4.73
C ARG A 121 13.42 -7.05 -4.82
N THR A 122 13.67 -7.84 -3.77
CA THR A 122 13.37 -9.29 -3.73
C THR A 122 12.14 -9.63 -2.87
N GLY A 123 11.30 -8.63 -2.55
CA GLY A 123 10.12 -8.77 -1.70
C GLY A 123 10.32 -8.22 -0.29
N LEU A 124 9.72 -8.84 0.73
CA LEU A 124 9.87 -8.36 2.11
C LEU A 124 11.30 -8.43 2.61
N MET A 125 11.78 -7.33 3.18
CA MET A 125 13.05 -7.31 3.90
C MET A 125 12.92 -8.06 5.23
N GLY A 126 13.99 -8.77 5.62
CA GLY A 126 14.03 -9.54 6.87
C GLY A 126 13.42 -10.95 6.78
N LYS A 127 13.06 -11.41 5.58
CA LYS A 127 12.74 -12.83 5.33
C LYS A 127 13.99 -13.57 4.88
N ALA A 128 14.07 -14.85 5.27
CA ALA A 128 15.22 -15.72 4.96
C ALA A 128 15.37 -16.04 3.46
N TYR A 129 14.30 -15.90 2.68
CA TYR A 129 14.26 -16.24 1.26
C TYR A 129 13.59 -15.14 0.44
N PRO A 130 14.07 -14.88 -0.80
CA PRO A 130 13.43 -13.96 -1.71
C PRO A 130 12.02 -14.45 -2.06
N GLN A 131 11.06 -13.54 -2.08
CA GLN A 131 9.65 -13.85 -2.34
C GLN A 131 9.26 -13.61 -3.81
N GLY A 132 10.09 -12.85 -4.52
CA GLY A 132 9.94 -12.49 -5.93
C GLY A 132 10.42 -11.07 -6.18
N ASP A 133 10.75 -10.77 -7.43
CA ASP A 133 11.28 -9.45 -7.79
C ASP A 133 10.18 -8.39 -7.90
N VAL A 134 10.46 -7.23 -7.29
CA VAL A 134 9.69 -6.00 -7.40
C VAL A 134 10.61 -4.94 -7.98
N HIS A 135 10.20 -4.35 -9.10
CA HIS A 135 10.93 -3.25 -9.75
C HIS A 135 10.21 -1.93 -9.56
N ALA A 136 10.93 -0.83 -9.77
CA ALA A 136 10.34 0.50 -9.77
C ALA A 136 9.33 0.64 -10.92
N SER A 137 8.31 1.46 -10.68
CA SER A 137 7.38 1.91 -11.71
C SER A 137 8.11 2.79 -12.71
N PHE A 138 7.81 2.59 -13.99
CA PHE A 138 8.31 3.45 -15.05
C PHE A 138 7.29 3.52 -16.19
N SER A 139 7.36 4.60 -16.96
CA SER A 139 6.62 4.70 -18.21
C SER A 139 7.53 5.33 -19.26
N THR A 140 7.64 4.65 -20.39
CA THR A 140 8.25 5.16 -21.62
C THR A 140 7.14 5.39 -22.64
N ARG A 141 7.51 5.83 -23.85
CA ARG A 141 6.57 6.01 -24.96
C ARG A 141 5.80 4.73 -25.32
N HIS A 142 6.43 3.55 -25.17
CA HIS A 142 5.87 2.28 -25.62
C HIS A 142 5.65 1.25 -24.52
N ILE A 143 6.21 1.46 -23.32
CA ILE A 143 6.13 0.49 -22.22
C ILE A 143 5.76 1.22 -20.95
N LYS A 144 4.76 0.71 -20.24
CA LYS A 144 4.37 1.16 -18.91
C LYS A 144 4.44 0.00 -17.94
N TYR A 145 5.12 0.21 -16.83
CA TYR A 145 5.30 -0.74 -15.74
C TYR A 145 4.72 -0.13 -14.47
N SER A 146 3.66 -0.74 -13.94
CA SER A 146 2.88 -0.17 -12.85
C SER A 146 2.43 -1.23 -11.84
N HIS A 147 2.06 -0.78 -10.64
CA HIS A 147 1.63 -1.68 -9.57
C HIS A 147 0.26 -1.32 -9.04
N ARG A 148 -0.46 -2.36 -8.64
CA ARG A 148 -1.67 -2.29 -7.83
C ARG A 148 -1.43 -3.12 -6.59
N ILE A 149 -1.87 -2.61 -5.45
CA ILE A 149 -1.76 -3.34 -4.19
C ILE A 149 -3.15 -3.73 -3.74
N SER A 150 -3.34 -5.00 -3.45
CA SER A 150 -4.57 -5.54 -2.88
C SER A 150 -4.29 -5.99 -1.45
N TYR A 151 -5.23 -5.73 -0.55
CA TYR A 151 -5.12 -6.11 0.85
C TYR A 151 -6.30 -7.02 1.23
N GLU A 152 -6.03 -8.03 2.05
CA GLU A 152 -7.05 -8.84 2.71
C GLU A 152 -6.80 -8.83 4.21
N LEU A 153 -7.78 -8.31 4.95
CA LEU A 153 -7.79 -8.26 6.41
C LEU A 153 -8.81 -9.26 6.94
N ARG A 154 -8.43 -9.97 8.00
CA ARG A 154 -9.31 -10.77 8.83
C ARG A 154 -9.22 -10.29 10.27
N ALA A 155 -10.36 -9.93 10.85
CA ALA A 155 -10.48 -9.49 12.23
C ALA A 155 -11.53 -10.33 12.96
N VAL A 156 -11.45 -10.39 14.29
CA VAL A 156 -12.46 -11.02 15.15
C VAL A 156 -13.01 -10.00 16.12
N VAL A 157 -14.33 -9.92 16.24
CA VAL A 157 -15.04 -9.13 17.26
C VAL A 157 -16.11 -10.00 17.88
N ALA A 158 -16.16 -10.06 19.21
CA ALA A 158 -17.14 -10.88 19.95
C ALA A 158 -17.24 -12.37 19.47
N GLY A 159 -16.16 -12.94 18.92
CA GLY A 159 -16.12 -14.30 18.38
C GLY A 159 -16.51 -14.41 16.89
N GLU A 160 -17.02 -13.34 16.29
CA GLU A 160 -17.38 -13.28 14.88
C GLU A 160 -16.19 -12.83 14.02
N VAL A 161 -16.04 -13.45 12.84
CA VAL A 161 -14.94 -13.15 11.92
C VAL A 161 -15.39 -12.16 10.86
N LEU A 162 -14.78 -10.99 10.85
CA LEU A 162 -14.96 -9.98 9.81
C LEU A 162 -13.85 -10.07 8.76
N LYS A 163 -14.21 -9.87 7.49
CA LYS A 163 -13.27 -9.88 6.36
C LYS A 163 -13.40 -8.59 5.57
N PHE A 164 -12.27 -7.94 5.30
CA PHE A 164 -12.20 -6.71 4.51
C PHE A 164 -11.21 -6.88 3.37
N LYS A 165 -11.54 -6.34 2.20
CA LYS A 165 -10.67 -6.36 1.01
C LYS A 165 -10.70 -5.03 0.29
N TRP A 166 -9.53 -4.40 0.16
CA TRP A 166 -9.39 -3.14 -0.55
C TRP A 166 -8.18 -3.14 -1.44
N ASP A 167 -8.19 -2.24 -2.40
CA ASP A 167 -7.10 -2.02 -3.32
C ASP A 167 -6.59 -0.59 -3.18
N SER A 168 -5.28 -0.39 -3.34
CA SER A 168 -4.65 0.91 -3.51
C SER A 168 -3.80 0.91 -4.77
N GLN A 169 -3.81 2.03 -5.49
CA GLN A 169 -2.80 2.27 -6.51
C GLN A 169 -1.51 2.69 -5.81
N ALA A 170 -0.36 2.16 -6.26
CA ALA A 170 0.93 2.52 -5.69
C ALA A 170 1.98 2.74 -6.78
N THR A 171 2.72 3.84 -6.64
CA THR A 171 3.95 4.07 -7.40
C THR A 171 5.12 3.48 -6.62
N VAL A 172 5.84 2.54 -7.22
CA VAL A 172 7.05 1.98 -6.62
C VAL A 172 8.25 2.77 -7.12
N LEU A 173 9.06 3.29 -6.21
CA LEU A 173 10.27 4.04 -6.50
C LEU A 173 11.50 3.13 -6.32
N PRO A 174 12.60 3.39 -7.07
CA PRO A 174 13.84 2.64 -6.87
C PRO A 174 14.41 2.88 -5.46
N PRO A 175 15.39 2.09 -4.99
CA PRO A 175 16.19 2.43 -3.81
C PRO A 175 16.67 3.89 -3.80
N ALA A 176 16.68 4.53 -2.62
CA ALA A 176 17.06 5.94 -2.50
C ALA A 176 18.50 6.28 -2.95
N ASN A 177 19.38 5.28 -2.97
CA ASN A 177 20.76 5.42 -3.44
C ASN A 177 20.93 5.08 -4.92
N ASP A 178 19.89 4.58 -5.58
CA ASP A 178 19.89 4.48 -7.04
C ASP A 178 19.67 5.89 -7.58
N VAL A 179 20.77 6.54 -7.95
CA VAL A 179 20.70 7.59 -8.97
C VAL A 179 19.98 6.93 -10.17
N PRO A 180 18.96 7.56 -10.78
CA PRO A 180 18.49 7.11 -12.08
C PRO A 180 19.74 6.89 -12.95
N PRO A 181 19.82 5.85 -13.80
CA PRO A 181 20.90 5.82 -14.77
C PRO A 181 20.87 7.20 -15.46
N GLY A 182 21.88 8.02 -15.18
CA GLY A 182 22.06 9.29 -15.83
C GLY A 182 22.01 9.01 -17.32
N ASP A 183 21.52 9.98 -18.09
CA ASP A 183 21.33 9.83 -19.53
C ASP A 183 22.46 8.99 -20.11
N PRO A 184 22.15 7.82 -20.66
CA PRO A 184 23.18 6.90 -21.08
C PRO A 184 24.11 7.65 -22.05
N ASP A 185 25.41 7.43 -21.90
CA ASP A 185 26.52 8.18 -22.52
C ASP A 185 26.44 8.33 -24.07
N TRP A 186 25.46 7.69 -24.71
CA TRP A 186 25.11 7.87 -26.12
C TRP A 186 24.24 9.11 -26.41
N LEU A 187 23.77 9.84 -25.40
CA LEU A 187 23.09 11.14 -25.54
C LEU A 187 24.06 12.34 -25.52
N GLN A 188 25.38 12.12 -25.56
CA GLN A 188 26.32 13.19 -25.89
C GLN A 188 26.07 13.65 -27.33
N THR A 189 25.19 14.64 -27.48
CA THR A 189 25.00 15.39 -28.72
C THR A 189 26.35 15.94 -29.14
N PRO A 190 26.85 15.66 -30.37
CA PRO A 190 28.04 16.35 -30.86
C PRO A 190 27.76 17.85 -30.82
N GLU A 191 28.69 18.61 -30.24
CA GLU A 191 28.60 20.07 -30.10
C GLU A 191 28.19 20.71 -31.43
N GLY A 192 27.07 21.43 -31.42
CA GLY A 192 26.70 22.34 -32.50
C GLY A 192 25.28 22.17 -33.02
N THR A 193 24.32 22.81 -32.37
CA THR A 193 23.31 23.68 -33.02
C THR A 193 22.46 24.37 -31.95
N PRO A 194 22.27 25.69 -32.01
CA PRO A 194 21.49 26.40 -31.00
C PRO A 194 20.00 26.23 -31.31
N TYR A 195 19.27 25.55 -30.45
CA TYR A 195 17.83 25.78 -30.32
C TYR A 195 17.55 26.27 -28.90
N GLU A 196 16.89 27.41 -28.83
CA GLU A 196 16.50 28.09 -27.59
C GLU A 196 15.69 27.14 -26.71
N THR A 197 16.09 27.06 -25.44
CA THR A 197 15.43 26.26 -24.41
C THR A 197 14.51 27.18 -23.63
N ASP A 198 13.27 27.35 -24.09
CA ASP A 198 12.17 27.74 -23.21
C ASP A 198 11.66 26.47 -22.54
N VAL A 199 12.26 26.10 -21.41
CA VAL A 199 11.70 25.10 -20.51
C VAL A 199 11.58 25.74 -19.13
N ASP A 200 10.34 25.98 -18.76
CA ASP A 200 9.89 26.37 -17.43
C ASP A 200 10.34 25.30 -16.41
N GLU A 201 11.54 25.47 -15.85
CA GLU A 201 12.04 24.66 -14.73
C GLU A 201 11.24 25.03 -13.47
N THR A 202 10.13 24.33 -13.24
CA THR A 202 9.66 24.18 -11.87
C THR A 202 10.46 23.03 -11.23
N PRO A 203 11.33 23.28 -10.24
CA PRO A 203 12.13 22.24 -9.63
C PRO A 203 11.24 21.20 -8.93
N PRO A 204 11.55 19.89 -9.00
CA PRO A 204 10.83 18.88 -8.26
C PRO A 204 10.93 19.16 -6.75
N PRO A 205 9.86 18.93 -5.98
CA PRO A 205 9.84 19.28 -4.56
C PRO A 205 10.91 18.51 -3.79
N ALA A 206 11.55 19.23 -2.87
CA ALA A 206 12.66 18.74 -2.08
C ALA A 206 12.30 17.50 -1.23
N PHE A 207 13.32 16.66 -1.09
CA PHE A 207 13.38 15.39 -0.39
C PHE A 207 13.17 15.54 1.13
N GLN A 208 11.93 15.57 1.59
CA GLN A 208 11.60 15.37 3.00
C GLN A 208 10.35 14.50 3.11
N ASP A 209 10.52 13.31 3.69
CA ASP A 209 9.52 12.27 3.93
C ASP A 209 8.81 11.74 2.68
N ALA A 210 9.42 10.73 2.03
CA ALA A 210 8.93 10.02 0.84
C ALA A 210 7.56 9.29 0.98
N TRP A 211 6.82 9.57 2.06
CA TRP A 211 5.46 9.08 2.33
C TRP A 211 4.45 10.23 2.54
N LEU A 212 4.86 11.50 2.41
CA LEU A 212 3.96 12.65 2.50
C LEU A 212 3.45 13.03 1.09
N CYS A 213 2.38 12.36 0.61
CA CYS A 213 1.34 12.78 -0.38
C CYS A 213 0.85 11.60 -1.27
N PRO A 214 -0.41 11.61 -1.79
CA PRO A 214 -1.69 11.90 -1.14
C PRO A 214 -2.21 10.64 -0.42
N ARG A 215 -2.79 10.83 0.77
CA ARG A 215 -3.35 9.73 1.57
C ARG A 215 -4.60 9.19 0.88
N LEU A 216 -4.64 7.90 0.59
CA LEU A 216 -5.86 7.23 0.16
C LEU A 216 -6.64 6.82 1.40
N HIS A 217 -7.47 7.74 1.90
CA HIS A 217 -8.48 7.41 2.90
C HIS A 217 -9.54 6.56 2.21
N THR A 218 -9.56 5.27 2.54
CA THR A 218 -10.56 4.35 2.02
C THR A 218 -11.48 3.96 3.17
N THR A 219 -12.72 4.42 3.10
CA THR A 219 -13.79 3.95 3.98
C THR A 219 -14.35 2.66 3.41
N MET A 220 -14.19 1.59 4.16
CA MET A 220 -14.67 0.27 3.76
C MET A 220 -16.18 0.14 3.99
N PRO A 221 -16.90 -0.61 3.14
CA PRO A 221 -18.34 -0.77 3.29
C PRO A 221 -18.70 -1.34 4.66
N SER A 222 -19.85 -0.86 5.14
CA SER A 222 -20.47 -1.19 6.42
C SER A 222 -20.51 -2.70 6.66
N VAL A 223 -20.09 -3.10 7.85
CA VAL A 223 -20.30 -4.46 8.36
C VAL A 223 -21.48 -4.43 9.32
N SER A 224 -22.42 -5.35 9.17
CA SER A 224 -23.52 -5.57 10.10
C SER A 224 -23.43 -7.01 10.62
N GLY A 225 -23.02 -7.16 11.87
CA GLY A 225 -23.15 -8.41 12.64
C GLY A 225 -24.46 -8.42 13.43
#